data_AF-A0A8T5A919-F1
#
_entry.id   AF-A0A8T5A919-F1
#
_cell.length_a   1.000
_cell.length_b   1.000
_cell.length_c   1.000
_cell.angle_alpha   90.00
_cell.angle_beta   90.00
_cell.angle_gamma   90.00
#
_symmetry.space_group_name_H-M   'P 1'
#
loop_
_entity.id
_entity.type
_entity.pdbx_description
1 polymer ?
#
loop_
_entity_poly.entity_id
_entity_poly.type
_entity_poly.pdbx_seq_one_letter_code
_entity_poly.pdbx_strand_id
1 'polypeptide(L)'
;MVRVYLELSTLISLANPLDLFHTQTRNFMDEMRTFGFEAVSCRQAVEMDLAIGLTRRPLRVGDALRILEVMDAYEIKLLSLNSRDLLLLVNEYLRETSLKFGDLLHYAGATLLNADYLSSWNTDDFNERTEESINNVNVRRGLKTIKVGTPNMILRWLR
;
A
#
# COMPACT_ATOMS: atom_id res chain seq x y z
N MET A 1 10.61 11.43 9.72
CA MET A 1 10.21 11.55 8.31
C MET A 1 8.93 10.76 8.15
N VAL A 2 7.88 11.36 7.62
CA VAL A 2 6.60 10.67 7.38
C VAL A 2 6.76 9.72 6.22
N ARG A 3 6.29 8.48 6.39
CA ARG A 3 6.36 7.42 5.39
C ARG A 3 4.96 7.00 4.98
N VAL A 4 4.69 7.04 3.68
CA VAL A 4 3.42 6.64 3.10
C VAL A 4 3.63 5.35 2.32
N TYR A 5 2.92 4.31 2.73
CA TYR A 5 2.88 3.05 2.02
C TYR A 5 1.89 3.14 0.85
N LEU A 6 2.31 2.74 -0.34
CA LEU A 6 1.46 2.68 -1.53
C LEU A 6 1.07 1.22 -1.80
N GLU A 7 -0.22 0.93 -1.62
CA GLU A 7 -0.82 -0.35 -2.03
C GLU A 7 -0.98 -0.42 -3.56
N LEU A 8 -1.10 -1.63 -4.12
CA LEU A 8 -1.07 -1.84 -5.57
C LEU A 8 -2.13 -1.03 -6.33
N SER A 9 -3.34 -0.85 -5.81
CA SER A 9 -4.35 -0.01 -6.50
C SER A 9 -3.88 1.43 -6.69
N THR A 10 -3.14 2.00 -5.73
CA THR A 10 -2.53 3.33 -5.86
C THR A 10 -1.48 3.33 -6.98
N LEU A 11 -0.65 2.28 -7.04
CA LEU A 11 0.37 2.15 -8.09
C LEU A 11 -0.26 1.98 -9.48
N ILE A 12 -1.34 1.20 -9.58
CA ILE A 12 -2.10 1.00 -10.83
C ILE A 12 -2.68 2.33 -11.31
N SER A 13 -3.37 3.07 -10.43
CA SER A 13 -3.95 4.37 -10.79
C SER A 13 -2.87 5.37 -11.21
N LEU A 14 -1.70 5.35 -10.57
CA LEU A 14 -0.57 6.18 -10.99
C LEU A 14 -0.06 5.80 -12.39
N ALA A 15 0.02 4.50 -12.68
CA ALA A 15 0.57 3.95 -13.92
C ALA A 15 -0.35 4.02 -15.14
N ASN A 16 -1.67 4.11 -14.93
CA ASN A 16 -2.66 4.05 -15.99
C ASN A 16 -3.36 5.41 -16.20
N PRO A 17 -3.05 6.15 -17.28
CA PRO A 17 -3.69 7.44 -17.57
C PRO A 17 -5.21 7.38 -17.81
N LEU A 18 -5.74 6.18 -18.09
CA LEU A 18 -7.17 5.95 -18.30
C LEU A 18 -7.90 5.56 -17.00
N ASP A 19 -7.18 5.37 -15.89
CA ASP A 19 -7.78 5.09 -14.60
C ASP A 19 -8.52 6.32 -14.05
N LEU A 20 -9.70 6.11 -13.48
CA LEU A 20 -10.54 7.18 -12.95
C LEU A 20 -9.83 8.01 -11.87
N PHE A 21 -8.90 7.39 -11.13
CA PHE A 21 -8.17 8.01 -10.04
C PHE A 21 -6.77 8.48 -10.43
N HIS A 22 -6.39 8.41 -11.71
CA HIS A 22 -5.05 8.75 -12.17
C HIS A 22 -4.63 10.17 -11.79
N THR A 23 -5.47 11.16 -12.11
CA THR A 23 -5.16 12.58 -11.86
C THR A 23 -5.01 12.85 -10.37
N GLN A 24 -5.88 12.27 -9.54
CA GLN A 24 -5.85 12.41 -8.08
C GLN A 24 -4.59 11.76 -7.50
N THR A 25 -4.20 10.59 -8.01
CA THR A 25 -3.01 9.88 -7.56
C THR A 25 -1.74 10.63 -7.93
N ARG A 26 -1.67 11.20 -9.14
CA ARG A 26 -0.53 12.04 -9.54
C ARG A 26 -0.39 13.27 -8.63
N ASN A 27 -1.49 14.01 -8.42
CA ASN A 27 -1.48 15.17 -7.54
C ASN A 27 -1.06 14.80 -6.11
N PHE A 28 -1.48 13.61 -5.62
CA PHE A 28 -1.03 13.09 -4.34
C PHE A 28 0.48 12.87 -4.28
N MET A 29 1.08 12.29 -5.31
CA MET A 29 2.53 12.09 -5.37
C MET A 29 3.29 13.43 -5.41
N ASP A 30 2.78 14.43 -6.16
CA ASP A 30 3.38 15.76 -6.24
C ASP A 30 3.36 16.49 -4.89
N GLU A 31 2.24 16.40 -4.16
CA GLU A 31 2.09 16.96 -2.82
C GLU A 31 2.99 16.22 -1.80
N MET A 32 3.04 14.88 -1.84
CA MET A 32 3.95 14.10 -0.99
C MET A 32 5.42 14.53 -1.17
N ARG A 33 5.85 14.73 -2.42
CA ARG A 33 7.20 15.23 -2.74
C ARG A 33 7.40 16.63 -2.16
N THR A 34 6.42 17.51 -2.28
CA THR A 34 6.47 18.87 -1.71
C THR A 34 6.60 18.86 -0.19
N PHE A 35 5.92 17.93 0.50
CA PHE A 35 6.04 17.76 1.95
C PHE A 35 7.30 17.01 2.40
N GLY A 36 8.11 16.49 1.47
CA GLY A 36 9.31 15.70 1.79
C GLY A 36 8.98 14.34 2.41
N PHE A 37 7.85 13.75 2.03
CA PHE A 37 7.43 12.44 2.52
C PHE A 37 8.05 11.32 1.71
N GLU A 38 8.26 10.17 2.35
CA GLU A 38 8.83 9.01 1.69
C GLU A 38 7.72 8.07 1.22
N ALA A 39 7.64 7.87 -0.10
CA ALA A 39 6.79 6.84 -0.70
C ALA A 39 7.50 5.47 -0.64
N VAL A 40 6.83 4.47 -0.09
CA VAL A 40 7.35 3.10 -0.01
C VAL A 40 6.30 2.07 -0.41
N SER A 41 6.73 0.90 -0.84
CA SER A 41 5.89 -0.30 -0.95
C SER A 41 6.68 -1.53 -0.52
N CYS A 42 5.98 -2.58 -0.08
CA CYS A 42 6.59 -3.86 0.23
C CYS A 42 6.84 -4.63 -1.07
N ARG A 43 8.10 -4.96 -1.35
CA ARG A 43 8.51 -5.72 -2.54
C ARG A 43 7.70 -7.00 -2.69
N GLN A 44 7.63 -7.79 -1.63
CA GLN A 44 6.93 -9.07 -1.67
C GLN A 44 5.45 -8.93 -1.99
N ALA A 45 4.78 -7.93 -1.41
CA ALA A 45 3.36 -7.70 -1.67
C ALA A 45 3.10 -7.32 -3.13
N VAL A 46 3.85 -6.34 -3.63
CA VAL A 46 3.73 -5.84 -5.00
C VAL A 46 4.07 -6.95 -6.01
N GLU A 47 5.17 -7.67 -5.84
CA GLU A 47 5.58 -8.74 -6.75
C GLU A 47 4.55 -9.89 -6.80
N MET A 48 4.01 -10.29 -5.65
CA MET A 48 2.97 -11.33 -5.58
C MET A 48 1.68 -10.90 -6.28
N ASP A 49 1.20 -9.68 -6.04
CA ASP A 49 -0.02 -9.21 -6.67
C ASP A 49 0.14 -8.97 -8.17
N LEU A 50 1.29 -8.47 -8.63
CA LEU A 50 1.60 -8.39 -10.05
C LEU A 50 1.61 -9.78 -10.69
N ALA A 51 2.23 -10.77 -10.07
CA ALA A 51 2.25 -12.15 -10.57
C ALA A 51 0.83 -12.75 -10.65
N ILE A 52 0.01 -12.54 -9.61
CA ILE A 52 -1.40 -12.97 -9.59
C ILE A 52 -2.20 -12.25 -10.67
N GLY A 53 -2.01 -10.94 -10.81
CA GLY A 53 -2.72 -10.11 -11.79
C GLY A 53 -2.39 -10.45 -13.24
N LEU A 54 -1.15 -10.84 -13.52
CA LEU A 54 -0.76 -11.36 -14.85
C LEU A 54 -1.34 -12.76 -15.10
N THR A 55 -1.35 -13.62 -14.07
CA THR A 55 -1.81 -15.01 -14.20
C THR A 55 -3.33 -15.12 -14.34
N ARG A 56 -4.07 -14.37 -13.52
CA ARG A 56 -5.55 -14.33 -13.53
C ARG A 56 -6.11 -13.42 -14.62
N ARG A 57 -5.23 -12.70 -15.32
CA ARG A 57 -5.51 -11.76 -16.42
C ARG A 57 -6.33 -10.49 -16.11
N PRO A 58 -6.42 -9.93 -14.88
CA PRO A 58 -6.82 -8.52 -14.76
C PRO A 58 -5.74 -7.54 -15.23
N LEU A 59 -4.46 -7.94 -15.30
CA LEU A 59 -3.35 -7.11 -15.79
C LEU A 59 -2.69 -7.72 -17.03
N ARG A 60 -2.23 -6.86 -17.95
CA ARG A 60 -1.35 -7.22 -19.06
C ARG A 60 0.10 -6.97 -18.66
N VAL A 61 1.04 -7.62 -19.36
CA VAL A 61 2.49 -7.38 -19.16
C VAL A 61 2.83 -5.89 -19.33
N GLY A 62 2.20 -5.20 -20.29
CA GLY A 62 2.37 -3.77 -20.48
C GLY A 62 1.91 -2.93 -19.28
N ASP A 63 0.87 -3.35 -18.56
CA ASP A 63 0.39 -2.66 -17.37
C ASP A 63 1.41 -2.82 -16.22
N ALA A 64 1.94 -4.05 -16.04
CA ALA A 64 2.98 -4.31 -15.05
C ALA A 64 4.26 -3.49 -15.33
N LEU A 65 4.69 -3.40 -16.60
CA LEU A 65 5.85 -2.59 -16.97
C LEU A 65 5.65 -1.11 -16.65
N ARG A 66 4.47 -0.56 -16.95
CA ARG A 66 4.15 0.84 -16.59
C ARG A 66 4.15 1.09 -15.09
N ILE A 67 3.71 0.11 -14.29
CA ILE A 67 3.77 0.19 -12.83
C ILE A 67 5.23 0.26 -12.37
N LEU A 68 6.12 -0.55 -12.95
CA LEU A 68 7.56 -0.49 -12.67
C LEU A 68 8.16 0.86 -13.08
N GLU A 69 7.80 1.39 -14.26
CA GLU A 69 8.27 2.70 -14.74
C GLU A 69 7.85 3.85 -13.82
N VAL A 70 6.60 3.89 -13.35
CA VAL A 70 6.17 4.96 -12.43
C VAL A 70 6.79 4.83 -11.04
N MET A 71 7.09 3.61 -10.58
CA MET A 71 7.82 3.46 -9.32
C MET A 71 9.21 4.09 -9.39
N ASP A 72 9.91 3.92 -10.52
CA ASP A 72 11.21 4.57 -10.74
C ASP A 72 11.07 6.09 -10.90
N ALA A 73 10.15 6.55 -11.76
CA ALA A 73 9.97 7.98 -12.04
C ALA A 73 9.54 8.82 -10.82
N TYR A 74 8.81 8.22 -9.88
CA TYR A 74 8.39 8.86 -8.63
C TYR A 74 9.25 8.49 -7.43
N GLU A 75 10.37 7.79 -7.64
CA GLU A 75 11.32 7.36 -6.60
C GLU A 75 10.64 6.58 -5.46
N ILE A 76 9.61 5.79 -5.79
CA ILE A 76 8.87 4.95 -4.85
C ILE A 76 9.79 3.80 -4.44
N LYS A 77 10.12 3.73 -3.14
CA LYS A 77 11.06 2.72 -2.66
C LYS A 77 10.38 1.37 -2.48
N LEU A 78 10.78 0.41 -3.32
CA LEU A 78 10.35 -0.98 -3.21
C LEU A 78 11.27 -1.75 -2.25
N LEU A 79 10.86 -1.82 -0.98
CA LEU A 79 11.68 -2.34 0.11
C LEU A 79 11.36 -3.81 0.39
N SER A 80 12.41 -4.61 0.56
CA SER A 80 12.30 -6.02 0.94
C SER A 80 12.27 -6.18 2.45
N LEU A 81 11.35 -6.99 2.95
CA LEU A 81 11.28 -7.38 4.36
C LEU A 81 11.75 -8.82 4.59
N ASN A 82 11.91 -9.23 5.84
CA ASN A 82 12.07 -10.65 6.15
C ASN A 82 10.74 -11.39 5.94
N SER A 83 10.71 -12.39 5.07
CA SER A 83 9.48 -13.13 4.73
C SER A 83 8.86 -13.85 5.93
N ARG A 84 9.66 -14.28 6.92
CA ARG A 84 9.16 -14.91 8.14
C ARG A 84 8.40 -13.90 9.00
N ASP A 85 8.92 -12.70 9.16
CA ASP A 85 8.28 -11.65 9.95
C ASP A 85 6.98 -11.19 9.31
N LEU A 86 6.98 -11.02 7.97
CA LEU A 86 5.76 -10.77 7.20
C LEU A 86 4.70 -11.85 7.45
N LEU A 87 5.06 -13.12 7.27
CA LEU A 87 4.13 -14.24 7.42
C LEU A 87 3.60 -14.34 8.86
N LEU A 88 4.44 -14.14 9.86
CA LEU A 88 4.02 -14.14 11.27
C LEU A 88 2.96 -13.06 11.52
N LEU A 89 3.21 -11.83 11.06
CA LEU A 89 2.29 -10.73 11.27
C LEU A 89 0.98 -10.90 10.48
N VAL A 90 1.04 -11.36 9.23
CA VAL A 90 -0.16 -11.70 8.44
C VAL A 90 -1.02 -12.75 9.14
N ASN A 91 -0.40 -13.80 9.71
CA ASN A 91 -1.13 -14.85 10.43
C ASN A 91 -1.80 -14.34 11.71
N GLU A 92 -1.29 -13.26 12.32
CA GLU A 92 -1.96 -12.62 13.44
C GLU A 92 -3.15 -11.78 12.97
N TYR A 93 -2.99 -11.01 11.90
CA TYR A 93 -4.08 -10.23 11.30
C TYR A 93 -5.23 -11.10 10.79
N LEU A 94 -4.94 -12.29 10.27
CA LEU A 94 -5.95 -13.28 9.85
C LEU A 94 -6.88 -13.71 10.98
N ARG A 95 -6.49 -13.54 12.26
CA ARG A 95 -7.34 -13.87 13.40
C ARG A 95 -8.34 -12.77 13.75
N GLU A 96 -8.11 -11.56 13.25
CA GLU A 96 -8.89 -10.35 13.59
C GLU A 96 -9.70 -9.80 12.42
N THR A 97 -9.46 -10.31 11.21
CA THR A 97 -10.13 -9.85 9.99
C THR A 97 -10.42 -11.02 9.05
N SER A 98 -11.40 -10.86 8.17
CA SER A 98 -11.69 -11.79 7.09
C SER A 98 -11.00 -11.41 5.77
N LEU A 99 -9.99 -10.54 5.82
CA LEU A 99 -9.29 -10.08 4.62
C LEU A 99 -8.53 -11.23 3.94
N LYS A 100 -8.31 -11.06 2.64
CA LYS A 100 -7.48 -11.99 1.88
C LYS A 100 -6.02 -11.80 2.25
N PHE A 101 -5.25 -12.87 2.05
CA PHE A 101 -3.83 -12.89 2.36
C PHE A 101 -3.04 -11.76 1.67
N GLY A 102 -3.37 -11.42 0.42
CA GLY A 102 -2.72 -10.34 -0.33
C GLY A 102 -2.91 -8.97 0.32
N ASP A 103 -4.14 -8.64 0.70
CA ASP A 103 -4.45 -7.37 1.38
C ASP A 103 -3.74 -7.29 2.74
N LEU A 104 -3.72 -8.39 3.49
CA LEU A 104 -2.99 -8.47 4.76
C LEU A 104 -1.48 -8.36 4.59
N LEU A 105 -0.93 -8.80 3.47
CA LEU A 105 0.49 -8.65 3.15
C LEU A 105 0.86 -7.17 2.96
N HIS A 106 -0.04 -6.34 2.42
CA HIS A 106 0.14 -4.89 2.37
C HIS A 106 0.07 -4.26 3.75
N TYR A 107 -0.89 -4.63 4.60
CA TYR A 107 -0.95 -4.16 5.99
C TYR A 107 0.31 -4.52 6.79
N ALA A 108 0.78 -5.76 6.66
CA ALA A 108 1.98 -6.22 7.35
C ALA A 108 3.23 -5.52 6.79
N GLY A 109 3.30 -5.33 5.47
CA GLY A 109 4.33 -4.56 4.81
C GLY A 109 4.40 -3.13 5.31
N ALA A 110 3.27 -2.41 5.33
CA ALA A 110 3.17 -1.06 5.83
C ALA A 110 3.63 -0.95 7.30
N THR A 111 3.16 -1.85 8.15
CA THR A 111 3.50 -1.89 9.58
C THR A 111 5.00 -2.14 9.80
N LEU A 112 5.57 -3.18 9.16
CA LEU A 112 6.98 -3.53 9.33
C LEU A 112 7.93 -2.51 8.68
N LEU A 113 7.47 -1.80 7.66
CA LEU A 113 8.17 -0.64 7.10
C LEU A 113 7.93 0.64 7.93
N ASN A 114 7.28 0.59 9.10
CA ASN A 114 7.00 1.74 9.95
C ASN A 114 6.29 2.90 9.23
N ALA A 115 5.43 2.59 8.25
CA ALA A 115 4.62 3.58 7.57
C ALA A 115 3.70 4.31 8.55
N ASP A 116 3.46 5.59 8.33
CA ASP A 116 2.45 6.39 9.02
C ASP A 116 1.09 6.20 8.37
N TYR A 117 1.08 6.12 7.04
CA TYR A 117 -0.13 6.02 6.23
C TYR A 117 -0.06 4.85 5.27
N LEU A 118 -1.20 4.20 5.01
CA LEU A 118 -1.40 3.23 3.94
C LEU A 118 -2.40 3.82 2.93
N SER A 119 -1.93 4.07 1.72
CA SER A 119 -2.72 4.60 0.61
C SER A 119 -3.28 3.48 -0.26
N SER A 120 -4.61 3.44 -0.41
CA SER A 120 -5.29 2.53 -1.33
C SER A 120 -6.57 3.16 -1.90
N TRP A 121 -6.90 2.85 -3.15
CA TRP A 121 -8.21 3.13 -3.75
C TRP A 121 -9.24 2.02 -3.50
N ASN A 122 -8.82 0.86 -2.98
CA ASN A 122 -9.73 -0.23 -2.60
C ASN A 122 -10.29 0.00 -1.19
N THR A 123 -11.35 0.81 -1.10
CA THR A 123 -11.98 1.16 0.18
C THR A 123 -12.74 0.01 0.84
N ASP A 124 -13.00 -1.09 0.13
CA ASP A 124 -13.72 -2.23 0.70
C ASP A 124 -12.81 -3.02 1.66
N ASP A 125 -11.53 -3.17 1.31
CA ASP A 125 -10.54 -3.88 2.13
C ASP A 125 -9.67 -2.91 2.97
N PHE A 126 -9.47 -1.68 2.48
CA PHE A 126 -8.65 -0.65 3.12
C PHE A 126 -9.50 0.51 3.65
N ASN A 127 -10.13 0.28 4.81
CA ASN A 127 -10.99 1.24 5.51
C ASN A 127 -10.73 1.27 7.02
N GLU A 128 -11.39 2.21 7.69
CA GLU A 128 -11.27 2.47 9.13
C GLU A 128 -11.59 1.24 10.00
N ARG A 129 -12.57 0.42 9.62
CA ARG A 129 -12.91 -0.79 10.39
C ARG A 129 -11.79 -1.83 10.33
N THR A 130 -11.25 -2.07 9.14
CA THR A 130 -10.09 -2.96 9.00
C THR A 130 -8.87 -2.37 9.70
N GLU A 131 -8.62 -1.07 9.52
CA GLU A 131 -7.55 -0.35 10.20
C GLU A 131 -7.60 -0.57 11.72
N GLU A 132 -8.78 -0.45 12.34
CA GLU A 132 -8.96 -0.66 13.77
C GLU A 132 -8.58 -2.10 14.19
N SER A 133 -9.08 -3.11 13.47
CA SER A 133 -8.71 -4.52 13.72
C SER A 133 -7.20 -4.75 13.61
N ILE A 134 -6.56 -4.18 12.59
CA ILE A 134 -5.11 -4.31 12.38
C ILE A 134 -4.33 -3.58 13.48
N ASN A 135 -4.74 -2.36 13.83
CA ASN A 135 -4.08 -1.56 14.86
C ASN A 135 -4.22 -2.18 16.25
N ASN A 136 -5.32 -2.88 16.54
CA ASN A 136 -5.45 -3.67 17.77
C ASN A 136 -4.36 -4.74 17.90
N VAL A 137 -4.01 -5.42 16.80
CA VAL A 137 -2.87 -6.36 16.78
C VAL A 137 -1.56 -5.60 16.97
N ASN A 138 -1.35 -4.51 16.22
CA ASN A 138 -0.12 -3.72 16.28
C ASN A 138 0.18 -3.25 17.71
N VAL A 139 -0.83 -2.69 18.39
CA VAL A 139 -0.70 -2.23 19.78
C VAL A 139 -0.31 -3.39 20.71
N ARG A 140 -0.97 -4.56 20.62
CA ARG A 140 -0.63 -5.74 21.45
C ARG A 140 0.79 -6.25 21.20
N ARG A 141 1.34 -6.00 20.01
CA ARG A 141 2.70 -6.41 19.61
C ARG A 141 3.74 -5.32 19.82
N GLY A 142 3.35 -4.16 20.35
CA GLY A 142 4.24 -3.01 20.50
C GLY A 142 4.71 -2.41 19.16
N LEU A 143 3.94 -2.63 18.09
CA LEU A 143 4.19 -2.10 16.76
C LEU A 143 3.47 -0.76 16.59
N LYS A 144 3.99 0.07 15.68
CA LYS A 144 3.39 1.35 15.31
C LYS A 144 2.02 1.12 14.66
N THR A 145 1.05 1.94 15.02
CA THR A 145 -0.27 1.98 14.36
C THR A 145 -0.15 2.68 13.01
N ILE A 146 -0.95 2.24 12.04
CA ILE A 146 -1.00 2.83 10.71
C ILE A 146 -2.36 3.49 10.49
N LYS A 147 -2.41 4.57 9.71
CA LYS A 147 -3.67 5.18 9.28
C LYS A 147 -3.94 4.88 7.81
N VAL A 148 -5.13 4.43 7.47
CA VAL A 148 -5.48 3.90 6.15
C VAL A 148 -6.49 4.79 5.47
N GLY A 149 -6.21 5.16 4.23
CA GLY A 149 -7.17 5.93 3.45
C GLY A 149 -6.80 6.05 1.99
N THR A 150 -7.71 6.65 1.23
CA THR A 150 -7.41 7.04 -0.15
C THR A 150 -6.36 8.15 -0.18
N PRO A 151 -5.63 8.32 -1.30
CA PRO A 151 -4.76 9.48 -1.53
C PRO A 151 -5.38 10.82 -1.08
N ASN A 152 -6.64 11.08 -1.45
CA ASN A 152 -7.35 12.31 -1.08
C ASN A 152 -7.65 12.44 0.42
N MET A 153 -7.86 11.32 1.13
CA MET A 153 -8.05 11.34 2.58
C MET A 153 -6.73 11.64 3.28
N ILE A 154 -5.65 10.99 2.85
CA ILE A 154 -4.32 11.20 3.40
C ILE A 154 -3.91 12.67 3.24
N LEU A 155 -4.03 13.26 2.05
CA LEU A 155 -3.76 14.70 1.86
C LEU A 155 -4.55 15.61 2.80
N ARG A 156 -5.82 15.28 3.07
CA ARG A 156 -6.65 16.08 3.97
C ARG A 156 -6.20 15.99 5.44
N TRP A 157 -5.57 14.90 5.85
CA TRP A 157 -5.01 14.77 7.21
C TRP A 157 -3.67 15.47 7.38
N LEU A 158 -3.02 15.83 6.27
CA LEU A 158 -1.70 16.44 6.25
C LEU A 158 -1.74 17.97 6.12
N ARG A 159 -2.94 18.53 5.89
CA ARG A 159 -3.24 19.96 5.92
C ARG A 159 -3.71 20.36 7.31
#